data_AF-A0A5C6F8R2-F1
#
_entry.id   AF-A0A5C6F8R2-F1
#
_cell.length_a   1.000
_cell.length_b   1.000
_cell.length_c   1.000
_cell.angle_alpha   90.00
_cell.angle_beta   90.00
_cell.angle_gamma   90.00
#
_symmetry.space_group_name_H-M   'P 1'
#
loop_
_entity.id
_entity.type
_entity.pdbx_description
1 polymer ?
#
loop_
_entity_poly.entity_id
_entity_poly.type
_entity_poly.pdbx_seq_one_letter_code
_entity_poly.pdbx_strand_id
1 'polypeptide(L)'
;MKNVTVALAAWLVVFAAAGCSSDQYRIELMPDGESIERRLTIQLQARSADNDTSGSDKESKQPADVSTRIGKLYNQVPTIDDAGNQVYVGNFIGNMPDDVGGAGSYTYFTTSLGSSSIYAERFRGNDDLVDMLQQRYAAIDSLVDLLTRWVDFEIDDRASANRINRFISGEVRCDLKNISLYGWMTSTFEDEKTGGTQITRAAQYLIERDYFTVEDIPKIMRLSSDGNPQVIANFIRATVTRKIEGLEQPPAPGAISKLSDLPRIEKSLRDFLRSTDEYAALVAKAREAAPNEATALISDTSPDPMSILSELVILAALPHLHADHYDCQVDVTLHVPVEPIFTNGKWDETEKTVSWSRSANDGLMPTMLVATWCVPDDANQAKIFGRSALGDKDLAEYVVWYHGLTGTEQQQWDEMLASIDSSEDTTKALRGFQFTESPKLAQRIVNTLIGRLKKQ
;
A
#
# COMPACT_ATOMS: atom_id res chain seq x y z
N MET A 1 -9.86 30.51 -6.61
CA MET A 1 -8.42 30.82 -6.64
C MET A 1 -7.52 29.74 -6.03
N LYS A 2 -7.83 29.12 -4.87
CA LYS A 2 -7.04 27.94 -4.39
C LYS A 2 -7.35 26.65 -5.19
N ASN A 3 -8.60 26.42 -5.59
CA ASN A 3 -9.04 25.08 -6.01
C ASN A 3 -8.86 24.72 -7.51
N VAL A 4 -8.72 25.70 -8.43
CA VAL A 4 -8.42 25.41 -9.86
C VAL A 4 -6.93 25.16 -10.07
N THR A 5 -6.11 25.91 -9.35
CA THR A 5 -4.68 25.66 -9.22
C THR A 5 -4.44 24.28 -8.60
N VAL A 6 -5.31 23.82 -7.69
CA VAL A 6 -5.22 22.50 -7.04
C VAL A 6 -5.42 21.32 -7.99
N ALA A 7 -6.14 21.37 -9.11
CA ALA A 7 -6.31 20.15 -9.94
C ALA A 7 -5.07 19.81 -10.81
N LEU A 8 -4.39 20.83 -11.36
CA LEU A 8 -3.17 20.69 -12.17
C LEU A 8 -1.89 20.84 -11.34
N ALA A 9 -1.92 21.64 -10.27
CA ALA A 9 -0.86 21.63 -9.26
C ALA A 9 -1.01 20.47 -8.27
N ALA A 10 -2.17 19.80 -8.12
CA ALA A 10 -2.26 18.55 -7.34
C ALA A 10 -1.22 17.58 -7.86
N TRP A 11 -1.15 17.35 -9.17
CA TRP A 11 -0.13 16.50 -9.79
C TRP A 11 1.32 16.90 -9.48
N LEU A 12 1.59 18.14 -9.06
CA LEU A 12 2.92 18.67 -8.70
C LEU A 12 3.13 18.95 -7.18
N VAL A 13 2.06 18.96 -6.39
CA VAL A 13 2.03 19.26 -4.94
C VAL A 13 1.74 17.99 -4.12
N VAL A 14 1.42 16.86 -4.78
CA VAL A 14 1.25 15.51 -4.21
C VAL A 14 2.30 15.10 -3.16
N PHE A 15 3.51 15.69 -3.16
CA PHE A 15 4.62 15.28 -2.29
C PHE A 15 4.72 15.98 -0.92
N ALA A 16 3.88 16.97 -0.58
CA ALA A 16 4.24 17.90 0.51
C ALA A 16 3.31 18.02 1.73
N ALA A 17 2.22 17.26 1.88
CA ALA A 17 1.37 17.42 3.07
C ALA A 17 0.59 16.17 3.48
N ALA A 18 0.98 15.56 4.61
CA ALA A 18 0.07 14.81 5.47
C ALA A 18 0.56 14.93 6.93
N GLY A 19 -0.21 15.64 7.74
CA GLY A 19 -0.12 15.65 9.19
C GLY A 19 -1.54 15.53 9.72
N CYS A 20 -2.07 14.31 9.76
CA CYS A 20 -3.37 14.00 10.34
C CYS A 20 -3.18 13.07 11.53
N SER A 21 -4.04 13.22 12.54
CA SER A 21 -4.09 12.36 13.72
C SER A 21 -4.39 10.91 13.32
N SER A 22 -3.57 9.98 13.77
CA SER A 22 -3.63 8.56 13.42
C SER A 22 -4.08 7.70 14.60
N ASP A 23 -4.89 6.68 14.33
CA ASP A 23 -5.07 5.57 15.27
C ASP A 23 -3.77 4.75 15.29
N GLN A 24 -3.26 4.44 16.49
CA GLN A 24 -2.04 3.65 16.64
C GLN A 24 -2.33 2.28 17.25
N TYR A 25 -2.00 1.23 16.52
CA TYR A 25 -2.09 -0.16 16.93
C TYR A 25 -0.69 -0.68 17.21
N ARG A 26 -0.47 -1.26 18.38
CA ARG A 26 0.75 -1.96 18.73
C ARG A 26 0.45 -3.43 18.92
N ILE A 27 1.14 -4.29 18.19
CA ILE A 27 1.00 -5.74 18.24
C ILE A 27 2.32 -6.34 18.71
N GLU A 28 2.24 -7.17 19.74
CA GLU A 28 3.36 -7.98 20.20
C GLU A 28 3.03 -9.46 20.00
N LEU A 29 3.96 -10.20 19.42
CA LEU A 29 3.80 -11.58 18.99
C LEU A 29 4.86 -12.46 19.63
N MET A 30 4.42 -13.51 20.33
CA MET A 30 5.29 -14.47 21.01
C MET A 30 4.94 -15.89 20.54
N PRO A 31 5.69 -16.43 19.55
CA PRO A 31 5.48 -17.78 19.05
C PRO A 31 5.81 -18.85 20.10
N ASP A 32 4.97 -19.87 20.21
CA ASP A 32 5.17 -21.07 21.02
C ASP A 32 4.67 -22.31 20.24
N GLY A 33 5.61 -22.97 19.57
CA GLY A 33 5.33 -24.13 18.73
C GLY A 33 4.30 -23.81 17.64
N GLU A 34 3.19 -24.54 17.62
CA GLU A 34 2.11 -24.34 16.64
C GLU A 34 1.23 -23.11 16.91
N SER A 35 1.39 -22.48 18.08
CA SER A 35 0.60 -21.34 18.50
C SER A 35 1.43 -20.06 18.56
N ILE A 36 0.75 -18.92 18.50
CA ILE A 36 1.36 -17.62 18.72
C ILE A 36 0.49 -16.81 19.67
N GLU A 37 1.08 -16.35 20.77
CA GLU A 37 0.44 -15.37 21.63
C GLU A 37 0.51 -14.02 20.92
N ARG A 38 -0.63 -13.33 20.83
CA ARG A 38 -0.75 -11.99 20.28
C ARG A 38 -1.31 -11.07 21.35
N ARG A 39 -0.59 -9.99 21.63
CA ARG A 39 -1.03 -8.86 22.44
C ARG A 39 -1.27 -7.66 21.54
N LEU A 40 -2.52 -7.19 21.47
CA LEU A 40 -2.92 -5.98 20.77
C LEU A 40 -3.16 -4.85 21.77
N THR A 41 -2.47 -3.74 21.60
CA THR A 41 -2.68 -2.48 22.34
C THR A 41 -3.17 -1.41 21.39
N ILE A 42 -4.30 -0.78 21.71
CA ILE A 42 -4.91 0.29 20.92
C ILE A 42 -4.76 1.60 21.66
N GLN A 43 -3.98 2.53 21.08
CA GLN A 43 -3.87 3.89 21.61
C GLN A 43 -4.93 4.77 20.94
N LEU A 44 -5.93 5.16 21.72
CA LEU A 44 -6.93 6.12 21.28
C LEU A 44 -6.38 7.52 21.55
N GLN A 45 -5.96 8.24 20.51
CA GLN A 45 -5.72 9.67 20.69
C GLN A 45 -7.04 10.34 21.04
N ALA A 46 -7.08 11.05 22.15
CA ALA A 46 -8.16 11.99 22.43
C ALA A 46 -8.19 12.99 21.27
N ARG A 47 -9.22 12.94 20.43
CA ARG A 47 -9.47 13.97 19.43
C ARG A 47 -9.42 15.32 20.13
N SER A 48 -8.42 16.15 19.84
CA SER A 48 -8.36 17.50 20.39
C SER A 48 -9.67 18.21 20.06
N ALA A 49 -10.43 18.52 21.11
CA ALA A 49 -11.60 19.37 21.06
C ALA A 49 -11.15 20.83 20.87
N ASP A 50 -10.58 21.15 19.72
CA ASP A 50 -10.28 22.54 19.34
C ASP A 50 -10.95 22.86 18.01
N ASN A 51 -12.27 23.08 18.10
CA ASN A 51 -12.97 24.23 17.52
C ASN A 51 -14.47 24.28 17.85
N ASP A 52 -14.93 23.72 18.97
CA ASP A 52 -16.31 23.94 19.42
C ASP A 52 -16.33 24.36 20.89
N THR A 53 -16.56 25.65 21.10
CA THR A 53 -16.86 26.26 22.40
C THR A 53 -18.29 25.90 22.79
N SER A 54 -18.52 24.64 23.13
CA SER A 54 -19.71 24.25 23.89
C SER A 54 -19.38 23.07 24.81
N GLY A 55 -19.33 23.37 26.11
CA GLY A 55 -19.05 22.38 27.14
C GLY A 55 -20.08 21.25 27.13
N SER A 56 -19.61 20.05 26.80
CA SER A 56 -20.19 18.80 27.27
C SER A 56 -19.11 17.73 27.19
N ASP A 57 -18.92 17.00 28.30
CA ASP A 57 -18.01 15.87 28.41
C ASP A 57 -18.34 14.83 27.32
N LYS A 58 -17.58 14.85 26.22
CA LYS A 58 -17.57 13.78 25.22
C LYS A 58 -16.27 13.02 25.38
N GLU A 59 -16.31 12.06 26.30
CA GLU A 59 -15.41 10.91 26.29
C GLU A 59 -15.24 10.42 24.85
N SER A 60 -13.98 10.30 24.43
CA SER A 60 -13.53 9.73 23.17
C SER A 60 -13.95 8.25 23.08
N LYS A 61 -15.24 8.00 22.82
CA LYS A 61 -15.75 6.67 22.52
C LYS A 61 -15.35 6.33 21.09
N GLN A 62 -14.42 5.39 20.97
CA GLN A 62 -14.37 4.48 19.82
C GLN A 62 -15.81 4.03 19.54
N PRO A 63 -16.26 3.96 18.27
CA PRO A 63 -17.61 3.46 18.03
C PRO A 63 -17.71 2.08 18.69
N ALA A 64 -18.79 1.86 19.45
CA ALA A 64 -18.93 0.71 20.35
C ALA A 64 -18.88 -0.65 19.61
N ASP A 65 -18.91 -0.60 18.28
CA ASP A 65 -18.77 -1.71 17.36
C ASP A 65 -17.33 -2.26 17.31
N VAL A 66 -16.28 -1.44 17.36
CA VAL A 66 -14.89 -1.91 17.21
C VAL A 66 -14.44 -2.68 18.44
N SER A 67 -14.64 -2.17 19.66
CA SER A 67 -14.27 -2.88 20.89
C SER A 67 -15.08 -4.18 21.04
N THR A 68 -16.36 -4.17 20.67
CA THR A 68 -17.20 -5.40 20.67
C THR A 68 -16.71 -6.41 19.63
N ARG A 69 -16.34 -5.96 18.43
CA ARG A 69 -15.80 -6.82 17.36
C ARG A 69 -14.48 -7.46 17.77
N ILE A 70 -13.52 -6.68 18.26
CA ILE A 70 -12.21 -7.17 18.69
C ILE A 70 -12.36 -8.09 19.91
N GLY A 71 -13.21 -7.72 20.87
CA GLY A 71 -13.47 -8.58 22.04
C GLY A 71 -14.00 -9.97 21.67
N LYS A 72 -14.80 -10.09 20.59
CA LYS A 72 -15.22 -11.40 20.07
C LYS A 72 -14.07 -12.20 19.47
N LEU A 73 -13.16 -11.56 18.74
CA LEU A 73 -12.00 -12.24 18.12
C LEU A 73 -11.07 -12.84 19.18
N TYR A 74 -10.91 -12.14 20.29
CA TYR A 74 -10.06 -12.55 21.40
C TYR A 74 -10.79 -13.33 22.51
N ASN A 75 -12.11 -13.50 22.38
CA ASN A 75 -12.99 -14.07 23.40
C ASN A 75 -12.81 -13.43 24.80
N GLN A 76 -12.64 -12.10 24.85
CA GLN A 76 -12.45 -11.35 26.09
C GLN A 76 -12.90 -9.90 25.97
N VAL A 77 -13.07 -9.25 27.13
CA VAL A 77 -13.21 -7.79 27.23
C VAL A 77 -11.80 -7.18 27.34
N PRO A 78 -11.52 -6.00 26.76
CA PRO A 78 -10.21 -5.37 26.91
C PRO A 78 -9.87 -5.13 28.37
N THR A 79 -8.59 -5.31 28.72
CA THR A 79 -8.02 -4.68 29.91
C THR A 79 -7.56 -3.26 29.55
N ILE A 80 -7.50 -2.38 30.55
CA ILE A 80 -6.98 -1.02 30.39
C ILE A 80 -5.61 -0.96 31.05
N ASP A 81 -4.58 -0.51 30.31
CA ASP A 81 -3.24 -0.33 30.88
C ASP A 81 -3.11 1.01 31.64
N ASP A 82 -1.95 1.22 32.28
CA ASP A 82 -1.68 2.44 33.07
C ASP A 82 -1.72 3.74 32.23
N ALA A 83 -1.58 3.63 30.91
CA ALA A 83 -1.66 4.74 29.98
C ALA A 83 -3.08 4.94 29.41
N GLY A 84 -4.06 4.15 29.85
CA GLY A 84 -5.44 4.21 29.38
C GLY A 84 -5.70 3.50 28.05
N ASN A 85 -4.74 2.72 27.54
CA ASN A 85 -4.90 1.99 26.28
C ASN A 85 -5.71 0.72 26.51
N GLN A 86 -6.47 0.31 25.49
CA GLN A 86 -7.14 -0.99 25.49
C GLN A 86 -6.17 -2.08 25.09
N VAL A 87 -6.12 -3.16 25.87
CA VAL A 87 -5.23 -4.30 25.66
C VAL A 87 -6.04 -5.59 25.52
N TYR A 88 -5.70 -6.37 24.50
CA TYR A 88 -6.25 -7.69 24.22
C TYR A 88 -5.09 -8.68 24.08
N VAL A 89 -5.15 -9.83 24.77
CA VAL A 89 -4.19 -10.95 24.64
C VAL A 89 -4.91 -12.23 24.23
N GLY A 90 -4.41 -12.94 23.21
CA GLY A 90 -5.01 -14.19 22.75
C GLY A 90 -3.98 -15.11 22.12
N ASN A 91 -4.29 -16.41 22.07
CA ASN A 91 -3.45 -17.42 21.43
C ASN A 91 -4.10 -17.91 20.14
N PHE A 92 -3.34 -17.94 19.05
CA PHE A 92 -3.84 -18.25 17.71
C PHE A 92 -3.00 -19.37 17.07
N ILE A 93 -3.66 -20.23 16.29
CA ILE A 93 -3.04 -21.32 15.53
C ILE A 93 -3.45 -21.17 14.07
N GLY A 94 -2.47 -21.18 13.16
CA GLY A 94 -2.73 -21.01 11.74
C GLY A 94 -3.12 -19.59 11.39
N ASN A 95 -4.41 -19.24 11.45
CA ASN A 95 -4.90 -17.92 11.02
C ASN A 95 -4.77 -16.86 12.12
N MET A 96 -4.34 -15.66 11.74
CA MET A 96 -4.31 -14.49 12.61
C MET A 96 -5.70 -13.80 12.65
N PRO A 97 -6.07 -13.15 13.76
CA PRO A 97 -7.37 -12.50 13.88
C PRO A 97 -7.46 -11.25 12.98
N ASP A 98 -8.65 -11.00 12.42
CA ASP A 98 -8.94 -9.79 11.64
C ASP A 98 -9.25 -8.59 12.56
N ASP A 99 -8.30 -8.21 13.40
CA ASP A 99 -8.48 -7.19 14.45
C ASP A 99 -8.27 -5.75 13.94
N VAL A 100 -7.16 -5.50 13.24
CA VAL A 100 -6.77 -4.21 12.63
C VAL A 100 -7.28 -4.09 11.19
N GLY A 101 -7.81 -5.18 10.63
CA GLY A 101 -8.20 -5.31 9.23
C GLY A 101 -7.16 -6.09 8.43
N GLY A 102 -7.58 -7.03 7.60
CA GLY A 102 -6.72 -7.75 6.66
C GLY A 102 -6.77 -9.26 6.85
N ALA A 103 -5.64 -9.94 6.67
CA ALA A 103 -5.54 -11.38 6.84
C ALA A 103 -4.10 -11.79 7.15
N GLY A 104 -3.90 -12.79 7.97
CA GLY A 104 -2.56 -13.30 8.23
C GLY A 104 -2.57 -14.75 8.66
N SER A 105 -1.36 -15.31 8.69
CA SER A 105 -1.11 -16.65 9.15
C SER A 105 0.23 -16.75 9.89
N TYR A 106 0.24 -17.57 10.93
CA TYR A 106 1.41 -18.13 11.55
C TYR A 106 1.43 -19.64 11.29
N THR A 107 2.50 -20.12 10.66
CA THR A 107 2.70 -21.55 10.39
C THR A 107 3.99 -22.03 11.04
N TYR A 108 3.89 -23.15 11.74
CA TYR A 108 5.01 -23.83 12.37
C TYR A 108 5.16 -25.23 11.79
N PHE A 109 6.34 -25.54 11.28
CA PHE A 109 6.71 -26.85 10.78
C PHE A 109 7.80 -27.42 11.67
N THR A 110 7.63 -28.65 12.11
CA THR A 110 8.63 -29.36 12.93
C THR A 110 9.07 -30.67 12.28
N THR A 111 10.30 -31.08 12.58
CA THR A 111 10.93 -32.33 12.13
C THR A 111 11.87 -32.82 13.22
N SER A 112 12.38 -34.03 13.08
CA SER A 112 13.43 -34.55 13.96
C SER A 112 14.74 -33.74 13.92
N LEU A 113 14.99 -32.92 12.90
CA LEU A 113 16.23 -32.15 12.77
C LEU A 113 16.08 -30.67 13.18
N GLY A 114 14.87 -30.23 13.53
CA GLY A 114 14.58 -28.85 13.87
C GLY A 114 13.24 -28.37 13.32
N SER A 115 13.01 -27.07 13.37
CA SER A 115 11.75 -26.44 12.99
C SER A 115 11.93 -25.24 12.07
N SER A 116 10.87 -24.90 11.33
CA SER A 116 10.76 -23.70 10.51
C SER A 116 9.43 -23.02 10.82
N SER A 117 9.46 -21.70 11.00
CA SER A 117 8.30 -20.87 11.27
C SER A 117 8.14 -19.80 10.21
N ILE A 118 6.90 -19.51 9.84
CA ILE A 118 6.54 -18.46 8.90
C ILE A 118 5.43 -17.63 9.52
N TYR A 119 5.69 -16.34 9.72
CA TYR A 119 4.68 -15.35 10.02
C TYR A 119 4.49 -14.47 8.79
N ALA A 120 3.24 -14.29 8.37
CA ALA A 120 2.86 -13.44 7.25
C ALA A 120 1.49 -12.82 7.53
N GLU A 121 1.41 -11.50 7.61
CA GLU A 121 0.15 -10.80 7.89
C GLU A 121 0.07 -9.52 7.08
N ARG A 122 -1.06 -9.33 6.41
CA ARG A 122 -1.40 -8.08 5.73
C ARG A 122 -2.38 -7.28 6.58
N PHE A 123 -2.13 -5.99 6.70
CA PHE A 123 -2.96 -5.04 7.44
C PHE A 123 -3.65 -4.07 6.49
N ARG A 124 -4.97 -3.95 6.65
CA ARG A 124 -5.84 -3.03 5.90
C ARG A 124 -5.61 -3.09 4.38
N GLY A 125 -6.06 -2.06 3.67
CA GLY A 125 -5.81 -1.89 2.24
C GLY A 125 -6.71 -2.73 1.34
N ASN A 126 -6.56 -2.51 0.04
CA ASN A 126 -7.28 -3.21 -1.01
C ASN A 126 -6.30 -4.05 -1.84
N ASP A 127 -6.50 -5.38 -1.83
CA ASP A 127 -5.67 -6.33 -2.60
C ASP A 127 -6.25 -6.61 -4.00
N ASP A 128 -7.39 -6.02 -4.36
CA ASP A 128 -7.95 -6.08 -5.71
C ASP A 128 -7.27 -5.04 -6.62
N LEU A 129 -6.06 -5.40 -7.08
CA LEU A 129 -5.26 -4.56 -7.96
C LEU A 129 -5.97 -4.23 -9.28
N VAL A 130 -6.87 -5.09 -9.73
CA VAL A 130 -7.62 -4.89 -10.98
C VAL A 130 -8.68 -3.83 -10.77
N ASP A 131 -9.48 -3.95 -9.72
CA ASP A 131 -10.50 -2.96 -9.37
C ASP A 131 -9.85 -1.60 -9.07
N MET A 132 -8.76 -1.56 -8.30
CA MET A 132 -8.01 -0.32 -8.06
C MET A 132 -7.55 0.36 -9.36
N LEU A 133 -7.06 -0.41 -10.33
CA LEU A 133 -6.65 0.11 -11.62
C LEU A 133 -7.87 0.60 -12.44
N GLN A 134 -8.96 -0.16 -12.43
CA GLN A 134 -10.20 0.20 -13.13
C GLN A 134 -10.79 1.50 -12.58
N GLN A 135 -10.84 1.68 -11.26
CA GLN A 135 -11.33 2.89 -10.61
C GLN A 135 -10.50 4.11 -11.01
N ARG A 136 -9.16 3.99 -11.00
CA ARG A 136 -8.26 5.07 -11.46
C ARG A 136 -8.52 5.43 -12.92
N TYR A 137 -8.66 4.42 -13.78
CA TYR A 137 -8.91 4.66 -15.20
C TYR A 137 -10.29 5.26 -15.46
N ALA A 138 -11.32 4.83 -14.73
CA ALA A 138 -12.65 5.41 -14.79
C ALA A 138 -12.65 6.87 -14.33
N ALA A 139 -11.88 7.21 -13.29
CA ALA A 139 -11.70 8.57 -12.82
C ALA A 139 -11.03 9.46 -13.90
N ILE A 140 -9.98 8.96 -14.54
CA ILE A 140 -9.29 9.64 -15.64
C ILE A 140 -10.21 9.81 -16.85
N ASP A 141 -10.97 8.77 -17.20
CA ASP A 141 -11.90 8.81 -18.32
C ASP A 141 -12.99 9.86 -18.07
N SER A 142 -13.56 9.89 -16.87
CA SER A 142 -14.55 10.90 -16.47
C SER A 142 -13.98 12.32 -16.46
N LEU A 143 -12.74 12.49 -15.99
CA LEU A 143 -12.03 13.77 -16.02
C LEU A 143 -11.84 14.27 -17.46
N VAL A 144 -11.36 13.40 -18.35
CA VAL A 144 -11.14 13.73 -19.77
C VAL A 144 -12.47 14.04 -20.46
N ASP A 145 -13.54 13.30 -20.14
CA ASP A 145 -14.88 13.53 -20.71
C ASP A 145 -15.49 14.87 -20.24
N LEU A 146 -15.21 15.30 -19.00
CA LEU A 146 -15.57 16.64 -18.53
C LEU A 146 -14.77 17.73 -19.24
N LEU A 147 -13.45 17.53 -19.42
CA LEU A 147 -12.59 18.51 -20.10
C LEU A 147 -12.96 18.69 -21.57
N THR A 148 -13.30 17.61 -22.28
CA THR A 148 -13.73 17.68 -23.68
C THR A 148 -15.08 18.39 -23.84
N ARG A 149 -16.06 18.09 -22.97
CA ARG A 149 -17.33 18.84 -22.92
C ARG A 149 -17.13 20.31 -22.57
N TRP A 150 -16.19 20.63 -21.67
CA TRP A 150 -15.84 22.01 -21.36
C TRP A 150 -15.22 22.74 -22.56
N VAL A 151 -14.37 22.08 -23.34
CA VAL A 151 -13.80 22.64 -24.58
C VAL A 151 -14.90 22.97 -25.58
N ASP A 152 -15.90 22.09 -25.75
CA ASP A 152 -17.06 22.36 -26.60
C ASP A 152 -17.92 23.54 -26.09
N PHE A 153 -17.91 23.79 -24.78
CA PHE A 153 -18.58 24.93 -24.15
C PHE A 153 -17.80 26.25 -24.32
N GLU A 154 -16.47 26.25 -24.18
CA GLU A 154 -15.66 27.49 -24.21
C GLU A 154 -15.24 27.93 -25.63
N ILE A 155 -15.12 26.99 -26.58
CA ILE A 155 -14.58 27.26 -27.92
C ILE A 155 -15.69 27.23 -28.97
N ASP A 156 -16.12 28.42 -29.40
CA ASP A 156 -17.14 28.59 -30.44
C ASP A 156 -16.75 27.99 -31.80
N ASP A 157 -15.46 28.02 -32.15
CA ASP A 157 -14.95 27.44 -33.40
C ASP A 157 -14.91 25.91 -33.31
N ARG A 158 -15.94 25.26 -33.86
CA ARG A 158 -16.06 23.80 -33.90
C ARG A 158 -14.84 23.10 -34.50
N ALA A 159 -14.16 23.70 -35.48
CA ALA A 159 -12.98 23.08 -36.07
C ALA A 159 -11.82 23.02 -35.06
N SER A 160 -11.59 24.10 -34.31
CA SER A 160 -10.59 24.14 -33.25
C SER A 160 -10.98 23.30 -32.03
N ALA A 161 -12.25 23.32 -31.62
CA ALA A 161 -12.76 22.48 -30.54
C ALA A 161 -12.55 20.98 -30.83
N ASN A 162 -12.93 20.52 -32.03
CA ASN A 162 -12.72 19.13 -32.44
C ASN A 162 -11.26 18.68 -32.45
N ARG A 163 -10.33 19.58 -32.83
CA ARG A 163 -8.89 19.29 -32.80
C ARG A 163 -8.37 19.14 -31.38
N ILE A 164 -8.73 20.09 -30.51
CA ILE A 164 -8.34 20.06 -29.09
C ILE A 164 -8.94 18.83 -28.41
N ASN A 165 -10.20 18.52 -28.68
CA ASN A 165 -10.86 17.33 -28.15
C ASN A 165 -10.17 16.04 -28.58
N ARG A 166 -9.77 15.90 -29.85
CA ARG A 166 -9.03 14.72 -30.31
C ARG A 166 -7.70 14.53 -29.58
N PHE A 167 -6.98 15.62 -29.36
CA PHE A 167 -5.74 15.62 -28.59
C PHE A 167 -5.99 15.19 -27.14
N ILE A 168 -6.99 15.79 -26.47
CA ILE A 168 -7.35 15.49 -25.08
C ILE A 168 -7.86 14.04 -24.93
N SER A 169 -8.78 13.62 -25.79
CA SER A 169 -9.39 12.29 -25.74
C SER A 169 -8.45 11.16 -26.13
N GLY A 170 -7.40 11.46 -26.91
CA GLY A 170 -6.39 10.52 -27.38
C GLY A 170 -5.14 10.52 -26.51
N GLU A 171 -4.18 11.39 -26.85
CA GLU A 171 -2.86 11.45 -26.22
C GLU A 171 -2.95 11.73 -24.72
N VAL A 172 -3.65 12.81 -24.32
CA VAL A 172 -3.71 13.21 -22.91
C VAL A 172 -4.38 12.14 -22.06
N ARG A 173 -5.47 11.52 -22.54
CA ARG A 173 -6.13 10.40 -21.84
C ARG A 173 -5.16 9.25 -21.59
N CYS A 174 -4.42 8.83 -22.60
CA CYS A 174 -3.46 7.73 -22.49
C CYS A 174 -2.29 8.09 -21.55
N ASP A 175 -1.80 9.33 -21.66
CA ASP A 175 -0.68 9.81 -20.87
C ASP A 175 -1.06 9.97 -19.39
N LEU A 176 -2.25 10.49 -19.08
CA LEU A 176 -2.76 10.56 -17.71
C LEU A 176 -2.86 9.16 -17.07
N LYS A 177 -3.30 8.14 -17.82
CA LYS A 177 -3.31 6.75 -17.35
C LYS A 177 -1.91 6.26 -17.01
N ASN A 178 -0.92 6.53 -17.87
CA ASN A 178 0.46 6.11 -17.61
C ASN A 178 1.10 6.88 -16.43
N ILE A 179 0.88 8.18 -16.32
CA ILE A 179 1.38 8.99 -15.21
C ILE A 179 0.73 8.58 -13.87
N SER A 180 -0.56 8.25 -13.87
CA SER A 180 -1.24 7.70 -12.68
C SER A 180 -0.58 6.40 -12.21
N LEU A 181 -0.15 5.55 -13.15
CA LEU A 181 0.56 4.31 -12.84
C LEU A 181 1.96 4.56 -12.29
N TYR A 182 2.72 5.49 -12.85
CA TYR A 182 4.02 5.86 -12.28
C TYR A 182 3.89 6.42 -10.86
N GLY A 183 2.86 7.25 -10.61
CA GLY A 183 2.53 7.73 -9.27
C GLY A 183 2.22 6.58 -8.32
N TRP A 184 1.36 5.65 -8.74
CA TRP A 184 1.03 4.47 -7.95
C TRP A 184 2.24 3.59 -7.64
N MET A 185 3.08 3.28 -8.65
CA MET A 185 4.31 2.52 -8.44
C MET A 185 5.24 3.21 -7.43
N THR A 186 5.38 4.53 -7.49
CA THR A 186 6.20 5.28 -6.52
C THR A 186 5.70 5.07 -5.09
N SER A 187 4.39 5.01 -4.88
CA SER A 187 3.79 4.78 -3.56
C SER A 187 3.94 3.35 -3.02
N THR A 188 4.23 2.37 -3.89
CA THR A 188 4.37 0.96 -3.47
C THR A 188 5.79 0.56 -3.07
N PHE A 189 6.79 1.39 -3.34
CA PHE A 189 8.18 1.08 -3.00
C PHE A 189 8.55 1.59 -1.60
N GLU A 190 9.07 0.70 -0.75
CA GLU A 190 9.54 1.06 0.60
C GLU A 190 10.92 1.76 0.61
N ASP A 191 11.74 1.57 -0.44
CA ASP A 191 13.08 2.19 -0.54
C ASP A 191 13.04 3.52 -1.31
N GLU A 192 13.44 4.59 -0.63
CA GLU A 192 13.57 5.96 -1.16
C GLU A 192 14.38 6.02 -2.47
N LYS A 193 15.42 5.17 -2.62
CA LYS A 193 16.23 5.09 -3.84
C LYS A 193 15.43 4.58 -5.04
N THR A 194 14.52 3.63 -4.80
CA THR A 194 13.66 3.07 -5.85
C THR A 194 12.50 4.02 -6.18
N GLY A 195 12.00 4.78 -5.21
CA GLY A 195 11.01 5.85 -5.44
C GLY A 195 11.54 6.94 -6.39
N GLY A 196 12.77 7.41 -6.18
CA GLY A 196 13.40 8.39 -7.07
C GLY A 196 13.55 7.91 -8.52
N THR A 197 13.73 6.60 -8.73
CA THR A 197 13.79 6.00 -10.08
C THR A 197 12.43 6.10 -10.80
N GLN A 198 11.31 5.89 -10.10
CA GLN A 198 9.98 5.98 -10.73
C GLN A 198 9.60 7.41 -11.08
N ILE A 199 9.93 8.37 -10.22
CA ILE A 199 9.75 9.80 -10.51
C ILE A 199 10.57 10.20 -11.75
N THR A 200 11.82 9.73 -11.84
CA THR A 200 12.68 9.98 -13.00
C THR A 200 12.08 9.37 -14.28
N ARG A 201 11.50 8.16 -14.21
CA ARG A 201 10.80 7.53 -15.34
C ARG A 201 9.56 8.31 -15.76
N ALA A 202 8.76 8.80 -14.82
CA ALA A 202 7.61 9.64 -15.11
C ALA A 202 8.05 10.95 -15.80
N ALA A 203 9.11 11.58 -15.29
CA ALA A 203 9.67 12.79 -15.88
C ALA A 203 10.20 12.54 -17.31
N GLN A 204 10.97 11.48 -17.51
CA GLN A 204 11.46 11.07 -18.83
C GLN A 204 10.31 10.79 -19.81
N TYR A 205 9.28 10.08 -19.37
CA TYR A 205 8.07 9.81 -20.17
C TYR A 205 7.40 11.12 -20.65
N LEU A 206 7.30 12.12 -19.76
CA LEU A 206 6.70 13.41 -20.08
C LEU A 206 7.59 14.25 -21.02
N ILE A 207 8.91 14.16 -20.88
CA ILE A 207 9.88 14.81 -21.77
C ILE A 207 9.81 14.22 -23.18
N GLU A 208 9.80 12.88 -23.31
CA GLU A 208 9.69 12.18 -24.60
C GLU A 208 8.39 12.48 -25.35
N ARG A 209 7.40 12.99 -24.62
CA ARG A 209 6.11 13.40 -25.15
C ARG A 209 5.95 14.91 -25.17
N ASP A 210 7.01 15.70 -25.08
CA ASP A 210 6.98 17.15 -25.23
C ASP A 210 6.07 17.90 -24.21
N TYR A 211 5.74 17.30 -23.06
CA TYR A 211 5.00 18.02 -22.02
C TYR A 211 5.86 19.13 -21.41
N PHE A 212 7.16 18.89 -21.24
CA PHE A 212 8.16 19.86 -20.82
C PHE A 212 9.56 19.43 -21.27
N THR A 213 10.53 20.34 -21.22
CA THR A 213 11.92 20.02 -21.55
C THR A 213 12.78 19.85 -20.29
N VAL A 214 13.99 19.31 -20.43
CA VAL A 214 14.93 19.18 -19.29
C VAL A 214 15.22 20.54 -18.65
N GLU A 215 15.26 21.61 -19.43
CA GLU A 215 15.46 22.99 -18.96
C GLU A 215 14.28 23.53 -18.14
N ASP A 216 13.10 22.91 -18.23
CA ASP A 216 11.94 23.27 -17.42
C ASP A 216 11.97 22.65 -16.02
N ILE A 217 12.78 21.60 -15.78
CA ILE A 217 12.85 20.90 -14.47
C ILE A 217 13.11 21.85 -13.29
N PRO A 218 14.09 22.78 -13.34
CA PRO A 218 14.30 23.72 -12.22
C PRO A 218 13.09 24.62 -11.96
N LYS A 219 12.33 24.98 -12.99
CA LYS A 219 11.10 25.77 -12.85
C LYS A 219 10.00 24.94 -12.19
N ILE A 220 9.87 23.67 -12.57
CA ILE A 220 8.94 22.70 -11.99
C ILE A 220 9.26 22.44 -10.51
N MET A 221 10.53 22.29 -10.16
CA MET A 221 10.94 22.15 -8.75
C MET A 221 10.59 23.38 -7.92
N ARG A 222 10.79 24.58 -8.47
CA ARG A 222 10.39 25.83 -7.82
C ARG A 222 8.86 26.00 -7.72
N LEU A 223 8.12 25.47 -8.68
CA LEU A 223 6.66 25.43 -8.63
C LEU A 223 6.14 24.64 -7.43
N SER A 224 6.81 23.54 -7.11
CA SER A 224 6.49 22.71 -5.94
C SER A 224 6.78 23.43 -4.61
N SER A 225 7.82 24.28 -4.55
CA SER A 225 8.17 25.01 -3.32
C SER A 225 7.38 26.30 -3.09
N ASP A 226 7.17 27.10 -4.15
CA ASP A 226 6.69 28.49 -4.02
C ASP A 226 5.18 28.63 -4.31
N GLY A 227 4.55 27.62 -4.94
CA GLY A 227 3.11 27.58 -5.22
C GLY A 227 2.55 28.74 -6.05
N ASN A 228 3.41 29.48 -6.77
CA ASN A 228 3.01 30.71 -7.47
C ASN A 228 2.06 30.42 -8.65
N PRO A 229 0.78 30.85 -8.60
CA PRO A 229 -0.20 30.53 -9.63
C PRO A 229 0.16 31.02 -11.04
N GLN A 230 0.91 32.13 -11.16
CA GLN A 230 1.29 32.68 -12.45
C GLN A 230 2.38 31.86 -13.14
N VAL A 231 3.27 31.23 -12.37
CA VAL A 231 4.30 30.35 -12.93
C VAL A 231 3.65 29.05 -13.43
N ILE A 232 2.63 28.56 -12.73
CA ILE A 232 1.83 27.39 -13.13
C ILE A 232 1.06 27.70 -14.41
N ALA A 233 0.40 28.87 -14.48
CA ALA A 233 -0.27 29.36 -15.68
C ALA A 233 0.63 29.33 -16.92
N ASN A 234 1.83 29.89 -16.75
CA ASN A 234 2.79 30.02 -17.83
C ASN A 234 3.32 28.65 -18.28
N PHE A 235 3.51 27.73 -17.35
CA PHE A 235 3.91 26.35 -17.64
C PHE A 235 2.82 25.61 -18.43
N ILE A 236 1.58 25.60 -17.93
CA ILE A 236 0.43 24.99 -18.62
C ILE A 236 0.28 25.57 -20.02
N ARG A 237 0.34 26.90 -20.16
CA ARG A 237 0.28 27.56 -21.47
C ARG A 237 1.40 27.08 -22.38
N ALA A 238 2.65 27.08 -21.92
CA ALA A 238 3.78 26.64 -22.74
C ALA A 238 3.61 25.18 -23.21
N THR A 239 3.14 24.30 -22.33
CA THR A 239 2.84 22.90 -22.65
C THR A 239 1.71 22.78 -23.68
N VAL A 240 0.57 23.44 -23.44
CA VAL A 240 -0.59 23.41 -24.34
C VAL A 240 -0.23 23.99 -25.70
N THR A 241 0.45 25.14 -25.73
CA THR A 241 0.93 25.75 -26.97
C THR A 241 1.87 24.81 -27.71
N ARG A 242 2.88 24.22 -27.07
CA ARG A 242 3.81 23.27 -27.70
C ARG A 242 3.08 22.08 -28.30
N LYS A 243 2.12 21.52 -27.57
CA LYS A 243 1.31 20.36 -28.01
C LYS A 243 0.35 20.69 -29.14
N ILE A 244 -0.25 21.87 -29.12
CA ILE A 244 -1.20 22.32 -30.12
C ILE A 244 -0.50 22.82 -31.40
N GLU A 245 0.66 23.48 -31.29
CA GLU A 245 1.49 23.92 -32.42
C GLU A 245 2.15 22.74 -33.16
N GLY A 246 2.37 21.62 -32.45
CA GLY A 246 2.82 20.36 -33.05
C GLY A 246 1.75 19.60 -33.86
N LEU A 247 0.49 20.06 -33.85
CA LEU A 247 -0.57 19.48 -34.67
C LEU A 247 -0.39 19.86 -36.15
N GLU A 248 -0.67 18.94 -37.08
CA GLU A 248 -0.55 19.16 -38.53
C GLU A 248 -1.29 20.42 -39.03
N GLN A 249 -2.30 20.89 -38.29
CA GLN A 249 -3.00 22.15 -38.51
C GLN A 249 -3.31 22.84 -37.16
N PRO A 250 -2.54 23.87 -36.75
CA PRO A 250 -2.77 24.54 -35.49
C PRO A 250 -4.13 25.29 -35.51
N PRO A 251 -4.88 25.32 -34.40
CA PRO A 251 -6.10 26.10 -34.26
C PRO A 251 -5.79 27.60 -34.35
N ALA A 252 -6.82 28.40 -34.62
CA ALA A 252 -6.67 29.84 -34.81
C ALA A 252 -6.01 30.48 -33.55
N PRO A 253 -5.06 31.43 -33.70
CA PRO A 253 -4.34 32.03 -32.57
C PRO A 253 -5.25 32.61 -31.46
N GLY A 254 -6.44 33.09 -31.84
CA GLY A 254 -7.44 33.63 -30.91
C GLY A 254 -8.15 32.60 -30.04
N ALA A 255 -8.14 31.31 -30.41
CA ALA A 255 -8.69 30.23 -29.59
C ALA A 255 -7.71 29.85 -28.46
N ILE A 256 -6.41 29.83 -28.74
CA ILE A 256 -5.35 29.50 -27.78
C ILE A 256 -5.07 30.67 -26.82
N SER A 257 -5.20 31.92 -27.28
CA SER A 257 -4.96 33.10 -26.43
C SER A 257 -5.91 33.17 -25.23
N LYS A 258 -7.15 32.67 -25.37
CA LYS A 258 -8.13 32.54 -24.27
C LYS A 258 -7.66 31.58 -23.16
N LEU A 259 -6.82 30.59 -23.49
CA LEU A 259 -6.26 29.63 -22.53
C LEU A 259 -5.11 30.21 -21.68
N SER A 260 -4.72 31.46 -21.93
CA SER A 260 -3.62 32.12 -21.21
C SER A 260 -4.08 32.90 -19.96
N ASP A 261 -5.39 33.06 -19.78
CA ASP A 261 -6.01 33.78 -18.67
C ASP A 261 -6.59 32.77 -17.67
N LEU A 262 -5.79 32.38 -16.66
CA LEU A 262 -6.21 31.40 -15.66
C LEU A 262 -7.47 31.82 -14.89
N PRO A 263 -7.62 33.07 -14.40
CA PRO A 263 -8.88 33.51 -13.78
C PRO A 263 -10.10 33.32 -14.68
N ARG A 264 -9.96 33.60 -15.99
CA ARG A 264 -11.03 33.35 -16.96
C ARG A 264 -11.32 31.86 -17.12
N ILE A 265 -10.30 31.01 -17.24
CA ILE A 265 -10.46 29.56 -17.34
C ILE A 265 -11.15 29.02 -16.09
N GLU A 266 -10.69 29.40 -14.89
CA GLU A 266 -11.30 29.01 -13.62
C GLU A 266 -12.78 29.37 -13.60
N LYS A 267 -13.11 30.60 -14.00
CA LYS A 267 -14.51 31.05 -14.04
C LYS A 267 -15.33 30.25 -15.06
N SER A 268 -14.84 30.10 -16.29
CA SER A 268 -15.51 29.35 -17.34
C SER A 268 -15.78 27.90 -16.93
N LEU A 269 -14.77 27.23 -16.35
CA LEU A 269 -14.87 25.85 -15.90
C LEU A 269 -15.88 25.72 -14.75
N ARG A 270 -15.90 26.65 -13.80
CA ARG A 270 -16.91 26.70 -12.72
C ARG A 270 -18.32 26.88 -13.27
N ASP A 271 -18.49 27.78 -14.24
CA ASP A 271 -19.80 28.04 -14.86
C ASP A 271 -20.28 26.82 -15.67
N PHE A 272 -19.37 26.16 -16.40
CA PHE A 272 -19.64 24.89 -17.07
C PHE A 272 -20.03 23.79 -16.08
N LEU A 273 -19.23 23.54 -15.04
CA LEU A 273 -19.50 22.46 -14.06
C LEU A 273 -20.86 22.64 -13.37
N ARG A 274 -21.27 23.88 -13.07
CA ARG A 274 -22.60 24.14 -12.51
C ARG A 274 -23.76 23.72 -13.41
N SER A 275 -23.52 23.58 -14.71
CA SER A 275 -24.51 23.15 -15.70
C SER A 275 -24.55 21.64 -15.92
N THR A 276 -23.70 20.85 -15.24
CA THR A 276 -23.61 19.41 -15.49
C THR A 276 -24.38 18.58 -14.47
N ASP A 277 -24.71 17.34 -14.86
CA ASP A 277 -25.41 16.37 -14.00
C ASP A 277 -24.57 15.96 -12.79
N GLU A 278 -23.23 15.93 -12.93
CA GLU A 278 -22.30 15.63 -11.84
C GLU A 278 -22.41 16.66 -10.71
N TYR A 279 -22.55 17.94 -11.03
CA TYR A 279 -22.76 18.98 -10.03
C TYR A 279 -24.15 18.90 -9.40
N ALA A 280 -25.18 18.61 -10.20
CA ALA A 280 -26.52 18.38 -9.66
C ALA A 280 -26.54 17.22 -8.65
N ALA A 281 -25.81 16.13 -8.92
CA ALA A 281 -25.65 15.00 -8.02
C ALA A 281 -24.86 15.37 -6.75
N LEU A 282 -23.78 16.13 -6.87
CA LEU A 282 -23.01 16.63 -5.72
C LEU A 282 -23.88 17.47 -4.77
N VAL A 283 -24.67 18.39 -5.32
CA VAL A 283 -25.60 19.21 -4.53
C VAL A 283 -26.69 18.35 -3.89
N ALA A 284 -27.22 17.34 -4.58
CA ALA A 284 -28.19 16.41 -4.01
C ALA A 284 -27.62 15.64 -2.82
N LYS A 285 -26.41 15.07 -2.95
CA LYS A 285 -25.71 14.35 -1.88
C LYS A 285 -25.46 15.25 -0.67
N ALA A 286 -25.02 16.49 -0.88
CA ALA A 286 -24.81 17.46 0.20
C ALA A 286 -26.12 17.79 0.95
N ARG A 287 -27.25 17.86 0.25
CA ARG A 287 -28.57 18.09 0.87
C ARG A 287 -29.05 16.91 1.71
N GLU A 288 -28.81 15.68 1.26
CA GLU A 288 -29.14 14.48 2.02
C GLU A 288 -28.34 14.37 3.32
N ALA A 289 -27.08 14.81 3.30
CA ALA A 289 -26.20 14.78 4.47
C ALA A 289 -26.55 15.83 5.55
N ALA A 290 -27.27 16.91 5.20
CA ALA A 290 -27.61 18.01 6.11
C ALA A 290 -29.08 18.47 5.97
N PRO A 291 -30.07 17.63 6.32
CA PRO A 291 -31.49 17.91 6.08
C PRO A 291 -32.06 19.09 6.91
N ASN A 292 -31.38 19.53 7.98
CA ASN A 292 -31.86 20.58 8.89
C ASN A 292 -31.38 22.00 8.53
N GLU A 293 -30.52 22.17 7.51
CA GLU A 293 -30.06 23.49 7.04
C GLU A 293 -30.83 23.96 5.79
N ALA A 294 -32.17 23.81 5.84
CA ALA A 294 -33.09 24.02 4.72
C ALA A 294 -33.20 25.48 4.20
N THR A 295 -32.27 26.38 4.54
CA THR A 295 -32.32 27.80 4.13
C THR A 295 -31.02 28.38 3.56
N ALA A 296 -30.03 27.55 3.21
CA ALA A 296 -28.89 28.01 2.44
C ALA A 296 -29.19 28.04 0.93
N LEU A 297 -30.20 28.83 0.53
CA LEU A 297 -30.40 29.23 -0.86
C LEU A 297 -29.27 30.19 -1.26
N ILE A 298 -28.47 29.80 -2.26
CA ILE A 298 -27.63 30.70 -3.08
C ILE A 298 -26.84 31.72 -2.22
N SER A 299 -25.97 31.23 -1.35
CA SER A 299 -24.88 32.01 -0.76
C SER A 299 -23.68 31.10 -0.56
N ASP A 300 -22.62 31.58 0.11
CA ASP A 300 -21.24 31.07 0.24
C ASP A 300 -21.07 29.60 0.75
N THR A 301 -22.13 28.80 0.78
CA THR A 301 -22.26 27.45 1.37
C THR A 301 -22.62 26.34 0.37
N SER A 302 -22.81 26.65 -0.92
CA SER A 302 -22.95 25.61 -1.96
C SER A 302 -21.63 24.84 -2.15
N PRO A 303 -21.65 23.51 -2.40
CA PRO A 303 -20.44 22.75 -2.71
C PRO A 303 -19.66 23.41 -3.84
N ASP A 304 -18.33 23.50 -3.73
CA ASP A 304 -17.51 24.08 -4.79
C ASP A 304 -17.62 23.20 -6.04
N PRO A 305 -18.07 23.70 -7.21
CA PRO A 305 -18.13 22.90 -8.45
C PRO A 305 -16.79 22.26 -8.82
N MET A 306 -15.67 22.91 -8.47
CA MET A 306 -14.33 22.40 -8.74
C MET A 306 -14.00 21.13 -7.95
N SER A 307 -14.72 20.85 -6.86
CA SER A 307 -14.54 19.61 -6.10
C SER A 307 -14.74 18.36 -6.96
N ILE A 308 -15.61 18.40 -7.97
CA ILE A 308 -15.81 17.29 -8.92
C ILE A 308 -14.49 16.92 -9.60
N LEU A 309 -13.77 17.93 -10.13
CA LEU A 309 -12.49 17.69 -10.81
C LEU A 309 -11.40 17.33 -9.81
N SER A 310 -11.39 17.94 -8.62
CA SER A 310 -10.45 17.60 -7.57
C SER A 310 -10.62 16.16 -7.09
N GLU A 311 -11.85 15.68 -6.89
CA GLU A 311 -12.16 14.30 -6.51
C GLU A 311 -11.69 13.31 -7.57
N LEU A 312 -11.95 13.58 -8.85
CA LEU A 312 -11.47 12.72 -9.95
C LEU A 312 -9.94 12.68 -10.04
N VAL A 313 -9.27 13.81 -9.83
CA VAL A 313 -7.80 13.87 -9.78
C VAL A 313 -7.25 13.11 -8.57
N ILE A 314 -7.86 13.28 -7.40
CA ILE A 314 -7.48 12.56 -6.18
C ILE A 314 -7.68 11.06 -6.38
N LEU A 315 -8.82 10.62 -6.90
CA LEU A 315 -9.10 9.20 -7.15
C LEU A 315 -8.12 8.60 -8.18
N ALA A 316 -7.78 9.36 -9.23
CA ALA A 316 -6.82 8.93 -10.24
C ALA A 316 -5.39 8.83 -9.71
N ALA A 317 -4.92 9.83 -8.96
CA ALA A 317 -3.51 9.97 -8.55
C ALA A 317 -3.25 9.44 -7.13
N LEU A 318 -4.11 9.77 -6.18
CA LEU A 318 -3.94 9.59 -4.73
C LEU A 318 -5.21 9.01 -4.05
N PRO A 319 -5.66 7.80 -4.41
CA PRO A 319 -6.88 7.22 -3.84
C PRO A 319 -6.82 7.07 -2.31
N HIS A 320 -5.63 7.05 -1.72
CA HIS A 320 -5.45 7.05 -0.26
C HIS A 320 -5.99 8.31 0.42
N LEU A 321 -6.01 9.46 -0.25
CA LEU A 321 -6.62 10.67 0.29
C LEU A 321 -8.16 10.66 0.18
N HIS A 322 -8.72 9.75 -0.61
CA HIS A 322 -10.15 9.55 -0.76
C HIS A 322 -10.70 8.48 0.22
N ALA A 323 -9.83 7.72 0.88
CA ALA A 323 -10.27 6.76 1.89
C ALA A 323 -10.83 7.51 3.10
N ASP A 324 -12.05 7.17 3.51
CA ASP A 324 -12.75 7.77 4.67
C ASP A 324 -12.04 7.47 6.02
N HIS A 325 -10.91 6.76 6.01
CA HIS A 325 -10.20 6.29 7.19
C HIS A 325 -8.80 6.88 7.18
N TYR A 326 -8.55 7.75 8.16
CA TYR A 326 -7.29 8.44 8.42
C TYR A 326 -6.12 7.46 8.58
N ASP A 327 -4.90 7.98 8.38
CA ASP A 327 -3.64 7.25 8.55
C ASP A 327 -3.70 6.36 9.80
N CYS A 328 -3.57 5.04 9.61
CA CYS A 328 -3.51 4.09 10.71
C CYS A 328 -2.06 3.63 10.85
N GLN A 329 -1.46 3.84 12.01
CA GLN A 329 -0.11 3.36 12.26
C GLN A 329 -0.16 1.99 12.93
N VAL A 330 0.54 1.02 12.36
CA VAL A 330 0.67 -0.33 12.91
C VAL A 330 2.13 -0.58 13.24
N ASP A 331 2.40 -0.75 14.53
CA ASP A 331 3.70 -1.17 15.06
C ASP A 331 3.60 -2.63 15.47
N VAL A 332 4.46 -3.49 14.92
CA VAL A 332 4.46 -4.93 15.23
C VAL A 332 5.85 -5.33 15.72
N THR A 333 5.88 -6.03 16.84
CA THR A 333 7.08 -6.67 17.40
C THR A 333 6.86 -8.17 17.44
N LEU A 334 7.71 -8.92 16.76
CA LEU A 334 7.72 -10.38 16.77
C LEU A 334 8.96 -10.87 17.50
N HIS A 335 8.75 -11.62 18.58
CA HIS A 335 9.81 -12.27 19.34
C HIS A 335 10.22 -13.56 18.63
N VAL A 336 11.50 -13.70 18.27
CA VAL A 336 12.02 -14.91 17.63
C VAL A 336 13.37 -15.29 18.24
N PRO A 337 13.64 -16.57 18.51
CA PRO A 337 14.85 -16.98 19.24
C PRO A 337 16.15 -16.78 18.46
N VAL A 338 16.06 -16.61 17.14
CA VAL A 338 17.19 -16.55 16.21
C VAL A 338 16.92 -15.52 15.12
N GLU A 339 17.98 -15.05 14.47
CA GLU A 339 17.85 -14.16 13.32
C GLU A 339 16.99 -14.80 12.21
N PRO A 340 15.96 -14.11 11.70
CA PRO A 340 15.19 -14.62 10.58
C PRO A 340 16.04 -14.81 9.32
N ILE A 341 15.81 -15.92 8.62
CA ILE A 341 16.39 -16.18 7.29
C ILE A 341 15.87 -15.16 6.28
N PHE A 342 14.63 -14.70 6.49
CA PHE A 342 14.01 -13.68 5.69
C PHE A 342 13.07 -12.83 6.55
N THR A 343 13.14 -11.52 6.39
CA THR A 343 12.18 -10.58 6.96
C THR A 343 12.19 -9.28 6.15
N ASN A 344 11.05 -8.61 6.04
CA ASN A 344 10.97 -7.21 5.59
C ASN A 344 10.94 -6.21 6.76
N GLY A 345 11.14 -6.70 7.99
CA GLY A 345 11.26 -5.91 9.22
C GLY A 345 12.71 -5.70 9.62
N LYS A 346 12.90 -4.99 10.73
CA LYS A 346 14.22 -4.75 11.32
C LYS A 346 14.49 -5.78 12.41
N TRP A 347 15.55 -6.57 12.23
CA TRP A 347 16.07 -7.50 13.25
C TRP A 347 16.84 -6.76 14.34
N ASP A 348 16.57 -7.10 15.60
CA ASP A 348 17.35 -6.72 16.77
C ASP A 348 17.94 -7.97 17.43
N GLU A 349 19.25 -8.11 17.33
CA GLU A 349 19.99 -9.26 17.87
C GLU A 349 20.01 -9.31 19.40
N THR A 350 19.91 -8.15 20.08
CA THR A 350 19.97 -8.07 21.54
C THR A 350 18.64 -8.46 22.16
N GLU A 351 17.57 -7.88 21.65
CA GLU A 351 16.21 -8.15 22.14
C GLU A 351 15.61 -9.42 21.53
N LYS A 352 16.25 -9.98 20.49
CA LYS A 352 15.76 -11.14 19.74
C LYS A 352 14.37 -10.89 19.17
N THR A 353 14.21 -9.72 18.53
CA THR A 353 12.92 -9.29 17.96
C THR A 353 13.04 -8.81 16.52
N VAL A 354 11.96 -8.98 15.77
CA VAL A 354 11.74 -8.31 14.49
C VAL A 354 10.70 -7.23 14.71
N SER A 355 11.02 -6.01 14.28
CA SER A 355 10.12 -4.86 14.40
C SER A 355 9.71 -4.31 13.04
N TRP A 356 8.43 -3.95 12.95
CA TRP A 356 7.86 -3.17 11.85
C TRP A 356 7.13 -1.97 12.41
N SER A 357 7.22 -0.86 11.68
CA SER A 357 6.40 0.33 11.91
C SER A 357 5.99 0.83 10.53
N ARG A 358 4.69 0.83 10.26
CA ARG A 358 4.12 1.10 8.93
C ARG A 358 2.80 1.85 9.06
N SER A 359 2.53 2.71 8.08
CA SER A 359 1.17 3.22 7.85
C SER A 359 0.37 2.14 7.11
N ALA A 360 -0.88 1.93 7.49
CA ALA A 360 -1.79 0.94 6.92
C ALA A 360 -3.08 1.63 6.49
N ASN A 361 -3.20 1.93 5.20
CA ASN A 361 -4.28 2.77 4.67
C ASN A 361 -5.20 1.97 3.74
N ASP A 362 -6.51 2.13 3.89
CA ASP A 362 -7.53 1.36 3.15
C ASP A 362 -7.55 1.67 1.64
N GLY A 363 -7.03 2.84 1.22
CA GLY A 363 -6.93 3.25 -0.18
C GLY A 363 -5.64 2.82 -0.91
N LEU A 364 -4.76 2.06 -0.26
CA LEU A 364 -3.51 1.56 -0.84
C LEU A 364 -3.47 0.03 -0.84
N MET A 365 -2.39 -0.51 -1.41
CA MET A 365 -2.07 -1.92 -1.22
C MET A 365 -1.94 -2.22 0.28
N PRO A 366 -2.37 -3.41 0.73
CA PRO A 366 -2.22 -3.84 2.11
C PRO A 366 -0.77 -3.77 2.59
N THR A 367 -0.57 -3.32 3.82
CA THR A 367 0.74 -3.36 4.47
C THR A 367 1.07 -4.81 4.78
N MET A 368 2.09 -5.37 4.13
CA MET A 368 2.50 -6.77 4.32
C MET A 368 3.68 -6.87 5.28
N LEU A 369 3.54 -7.67 6.33
CA LEU A 369 4.63 -8.02 7.24
C LEU A 369 4.95 -9.51 7.08
N VAL A 370 6.24 -9.85 6.98
CA VAL A 370 6.67 -11.24 6.80
C VAL A 370 7.98 -11.51 7.51
N ALA A 371 8.05 -12.64 8.21
CA ALA A 371 9.28 -13.18 8.77
C ALA A 371 9.30 -14.71 8.67
N THR A 372 10.45 -15.26 8.31
CA THR A 372 10.72 -16.70 8.30
C THR A 372 11.99 -16.98 9.08
N TRP A 373 11.93 -17.89 10.04
CA TRP A 373 13.06 -18.31 10.86
C TRP A 373 13.06 -19.82 11.06
N CYS A 374 14.23 -20.37 11.38
CA CYS A 374 14.39 -21.80 11.64
C CYS A 374 15.20 -22.03 12.91
N VAL A 375 14.75 -22.97 13.74
CA VAL A 375 15.45 -23.35 14.96
C VAL A 375 15.96 -24.78 14.79
N PRO A 376 17.28 -25.00 14.70
CA PRO A 376 17.84 -26.35 14.61
C PRO A 376 17.62 -27.11 15.92
N ASP A 377 17.33 -28.42 15.81
CA ASP A 377 17.48 -29.33 16.94
C ASP A 377 18.94 -29.76 17.02
N ASP A 378 19.79 -28.89 17.57
CA ASP A 378 21.23 -29.14 17.66
C ASP A 378 21.56 -30.43 18.41
N ALA A 379 20.75 -30.81 19.41
CA ALA A 379 20.96 -32.01 20.19
C ALA A 379 20.72 -33.27 19.35
N ASN A 380 19.60 -33.34 18.64
CA ASN A 380 19.30 -34.50 17.80
C ASN A 380 20.16 -34.54 16.54
N GLN A 381 20.47 -33.39 15.94
CA GLN A 381 21.44 -33.32 14.84
C GLN A 381 22.82 -33.79 15.31
N ALA A 382 23.30 -33.36 16.48
CA ALA A 382 24.58 -33.83 17.03
C ALA A 382 24.58 -35.35 17.28
N LYS A 383 23.45 -35.92 17.72
CA LYS A 383 23.30 -37.36 17.88
C LYS A 383 23.42 -38.12 16.55
N ILE A 384 22.76 -37.66 15.49
CA ILE A 384 22.70 -38.36 14.19
C ILE A 384 23.94 -38.09 13.33
N PHE A 385 24.45 -36.86 13.37
CA PHE A 385 25.48 -36.35 12.46
C PHE A 385 26.82 -36.11 13.15
N GLY A 386 26.90 -36.23 14.48
CA GLY A 386 28.06 -35.84 15.29
C GLY A 386 28.20 -34.33 15.50
N ARG A 387 27.32 -33.52 14.90
CA ARG A 387 27.28 -32.04 14.99
C ARG A 387 25.95 -31.47 14.47
N SER A 388 25.72 -30.18 14.70
CA SER A 388 24.69 -29.43 13.97
C SER A 388 25.12 -29.24 12.51
N ALA A 389 24.35 -29.79 11.57
CA ALA A 389 24.68 -29.84 10.14
C ALA A 389 23.75 -28.97 9.28
N LEU A 390 22.50 -28.79 9.71
CA LEU A 390 21.47 -27.98 9.08
C LEU A 390 21.13 -26.79 9.97
N GLY A 391 21.40 -25.59 9.48
CA GLY A 391 20.92 -24.32 10.04
C GLY A 391 20.32 -23.45 8.94
N ASP A 392 19.69 -22.36 9.34
CA ASP A 392 19.19 -21.31 8.46
C ASP A 392 18.41 -21.86 7.24
N LYS A 393 18.80 -21.43 6.04
CA LYS A 393 18.18 -21.79 4.76
C LYS A 393 18.20 -23.29 4.48
N ASP A 394 19.27 -24.00 4.84
CA ASP A 394 19.36 -25.43 4.59
C ASP A 394 18.35 -26.21 5.44
N LEU A 395 18.15 -25.77 6.68
CA LEU A 395 17.11 -26.32 7.54
C LEU A 395 15.71 -25.97 7.01
N ALA A 396 15.49 -24.73 6.56
CA ALA A 396 14.21 -24.34 5.95
C ALA A 396 13.86 -25.23 4.74
N GLU A 397 14.81 -25.43 3.83
CA GLU A 397 14.64 -26.29 2.66
C GLU A 397 14.38 -27.75 3.03
N TYR A 398 15.06 -28.25 4.06
CA TYR A 398 14.83 -29.60 4.59
C TYR A 398 13.42 -29.75 5.18
N VAL A 399 12.99 -28.82 6.02
CA VAL A 399 11.68 -28.86 6.69
C VAL A 399 10.56 -28.80 5.64
N VAL A 400 10.64 -27.89 4.66
CA VAL A 400 9.66 -27.81 3.56
C VAL A 400 9.62 -29.10 2.74
N TRP A 401 10.80 -29.67 2.44
CA TRP A 401 10.86 -30.95 1.73
C TRP A 401 10.20 -32.09 2.53
N TYR A 402 10.49 -32.20 3.83
CA TYR A 402 9.95 -33.24 4.69
C TYR A 402 8.42 -33.16 4.80
N HIS A 403 7.86 -31.95 4.93
CA HIS A 403 6.40 -31.72 4.95
C HIS A 403 5.72 -31.89 3.59
N GLY A 404 6.49 -31.98 2.50
CA GLY A 404 6.00 -32.36 1.17
C GLY A 404 5.94 -33.87 0.92
N LEU A 405 6.49 -34.68 1.82
CA LEU A 405 6.46 -36.15 1.72
C LEU A 405 5.08 -36.70 2.12
N THR A 406 4.73 -37.87 1.58
CA THR A 406 3.58 -38.64 2.10
C THR A 406 3.89 -39.19 3.50
N GLY A 407 2.87 -39.55 4.28
CA GLY A 407 3.08 -40.13 5.63
C GLY A 407 3.96 -41.40 5.61
N THR A 408 3.84 -42.24 4.58
CA THR A 408 4.69 -43.42 4.39
C THR A 408 6.14 -43.02 4.12
N GLU A 409 6.38 -42.02 3.27
CA GLU A 409 7.74 -41.53 2.99
C GLU A 409 8.35 -40.86 4.22
N GLN A 410 7.61 -40.07 4.98
CA GLN A 410 8.08 -39.49 6.25
C GLN A 410 8.54 -40.59 7.22
N GLN A 411 7.72 -41.63 7.40
CA GLN A 411 8.07 -42.77 8.24
C GLN A 411 9.35 -43.47 7.77
N GLN A 412 9.48 -43.74 6.46
CA GLN A 412 10.71 -44.35 5.91
C GLN A 412 11.96 -43.49 6.17
N TRP A 413 11.83 -42.17 6.02
CA TRP A 413 12.92 -41.25 6.28
C TRP A 413 13.31 -41.21 7.75
N ASP A 414 12.33 -41.13 8.66
CA ASP A 414 12.57 -41.09 10.10
C ASP A 414 13.15 -42.41 10.63
N GLU A 415 12.67 -43.56 10.13
CA GLU A 415 13.24 -44.87 10.45
C GLU A 415 14.70 -44.98 10.00
N MET A 416 15.03 -44.45 8.81
CA MET A 416 16.41 -44.40 8.35
C MET A 416 17.27 -43.52 9.26
N LEU A 417 16.82 -42.31 9.60
CA LEU A 417 17.56 -41.42 10.51
C LEU A 417 17.74 -42.05 11.89
N ALA A 418 16.71 -42.73 12.40
CA ALA A 418 16.75 -43.42 13.69
C ALA A 418 17.69 -44.64 13.69
N SER A 419 17.94 -45.26 12.54
CA SER A 419 18.85 -46.41 12.39
C SER A 419 20.34 -46.04 12.42
N ILE A 420 20.67 -44.75 12.41
CA ILE A 420 22.05 -44.27 12.45
C ILE A 420 22.54 -44.31 13.90
N ASP A 421 23.26 -45.39 14.25
CA ASP A 421 23.83 -45.60 15.59
C ASP A 421 25.09 -44.76 15.87
N SER A 422 25.81 -44.34 14.81
CA SER A 422 27.06 -43.58 14.91
C SER A 422 27.23 -42.58 13.77
N SER A 423 27.93 -41.48 14.02
CA SER A 423 28.20 -40.44 13.01
C SER A 423 29.09 -40.91 11.84
N GLU A 424 29.89 -41.97 12.04
CA GLU A 424 30.72 -42.57 11.00
C GLU A 424 29.88 -43.31 9.94
N ASP A 425 28.72 -43.86 10.34
CA ASP A 425 27.81 -44.60 9.48
C ASP A 425 26.81 -43.69 8.73
N THR A 426 26.63 -42.45 9.18
CA THR A 426 25.67 -41.47 8.62
C THR A 426 25.80 -41.30 7.11
N THR A 427 27.02 -41.07 6.61
CA THR A 427 27.23 -40.83 5.17
C THR A 427 26.89 -42.06 4.33
N LYS A 428 27.13 -43.26 4.88
CA LYS A 428 26.82 -44.52 4.21
C LYS A 428 25.31 -44.77 4.19
N ALA A 429 24.63 -44.55 5.32
CA ALA A 429 23.17 -44.66 5.43
C ALA A 429 22.47 -43.69 4.46
N LEU A 430 22.85 -42.41 4.48
CA LEU A 430 22.28 -41.37 3.60
C LEU A 430 22.46 -41.70 2.11
N ARG A 431 23.63 -42.21 1.69
CA ARG A 431 23.85 -42.60 0.28
C ARG A 431 23.06 -43.84 -0.14
N GLY A 432 22.82 -44.76 0.79
CA GLY A 432 22.09 -46.00 0.54
C GLY A 432 20.58 -45.83 0.53
N PHE A 433 20.07 -44.75 1.12
CA PHE A 433 18.63 -44.54 1.28
C PHE A 433 17.94 -44.17 -0.04
N GLN A 434 16.80 -44.83 -0.29
CA GLN A 434 15.86 -44.52 -1.37
C GLN A 434 14.45 -44.81 -0.87
N PHE A 435 13.50 -43.93 -1.19
CA PHE A 435 12.08 -44.23 -0.95
C PHE A 435 11.63 -45.37 -1.86
N THR A 436 10.69 -46.17 -1.36
CA THR A 436 10.15 -47.32 -2.11
C THR A 436 9.42 -46.89 -3.38
N GLU A 437 8.62 -45.82 -3.32
CA GLU A 437 7.79 -45.36 -4.43
C GLU A 437 8.46 -44.26 -5.27
N SER A 438 9.34 -43.47 -4.63
CA SER A 438 9.97 -42.28 -5.24
C SER A 438 11.51 -42.28 -5.08
N PRO A 439 12.27 -43.19 -5.73
CA PRO A 439 13.68 -43.43 -5.41
C PRO A 439 14.62 -42.21 -5.54
N LYS A 440 14.24 -41.21 -6.35
CA LYS A 440 15.04 -39.99 -6.58
C LYS A 440 14.64 -38.82 -5.67
N LEU A 441 13.53 -38.91 -4.94
CA LEU A 441 12.97 -37.79 -4.19
C LEU A 441 13.87 -37.32 -3.04
N ALA A 442 14.62 -38.23 -2.40
CA ALA A 442 15.58 -37.89 -1.34
C ALA A 442 16.91 -37.35 -1.87
N GLN A 443 17.22 -37.50 -3.16
CA GLN A 443 18.59 -37.34 -3.68
C GLN A 443 19.14 -35.93 -3.48
N ARG A 444 18.31 -34.89 -3.62
CA ARG A 444 18.72 -33.50 -3.40
C ARG A 444 19.11 -33.26 -1.94
N ILE A 445 18.23 -33.63 -0.99
CA ILE A 445 18.45 -33.43 0.44
C ILE A 445 19.61 -34.27 0.96
N VAL A 446 19.73 -35.52 0.52
CA VAL A 446 20.87 -36.39 0.82
C VAL A 446 22.18 -35.74 0.38
N ASN A 447 22.24 -35.18 -0.83
CA ASN A 447 23.44 -34.50 -1.32
C ASN A 447 23.76 -33.24 -0.50
N THR A 448 22.76 -32.45 -0.12
CA THR A 448 22.94 -31.28 0.76
C THR A 448 23.52 -31.70 2.10
N LEU A 449 22.92 -32.69 2.78
CA LEU A 449 23.37 -33.23 4.05
C LEU A 449 24.81 -33.73 3.96
N ILE A 450 25.13 -34.60 3.00
CA ILE A 450 26.49 -35.12 2.79
C ILE A 450 27.47 -33.97 2.49
N GLY A 451 27.06 -32.97 1.71
CA GLY A 451 27.87 -31.80 1.41
C GLY A 451 28.23 -31.02 2.68
N ARG A 452 27.28 -30.83 3.59
CA ARG A 452 27.51 -30.18 4.89
C ARG A 452 28.40 -31.02 5.80
N LEU A 453 28.21 -32.34 5.80
CA LEU A 453 29.07 -33.27 6.53
C LEU A 453 30.52 -33.27 6.03
N LYS A 454 30.76 -32.92 4.75
CA LYS A 454 32.10 -32.90 4.13
C LYS A 454 32.82 -31.55 4.13
N LYS A 455 32.12 -30.41 4.27
CA LYS A 455 32.71 -29.06 4.19
C LYS A 455 33.52 -28.68 5.46
N GLN A 456 34.37 -29.60 5.92
CA GLN A 456 35.43 -29.33 6.90
C GLN A 456 36.77 -29.52 6.21
#